data_AF-U5HID1-F1
#
_entry.id   AF-U5HID1-F1
#
_cell.length_a   1.000
_cell.length_b   1.000
_cell.length_c   1.000
_cell.angle_alpha   90.00
_cell.angle_beta   90.00
_cell.angle_gamma   90.00
#
_symmetry.space_group_name_H-M   'P 1'
#
loop_
_entity.id
_entity.type
_entity.pdbx_description
1 polymer ?
#
loop_
_entity_poly.entity_id
_entity_poly.type
_entity_poly.pdbx_seq_one_letter_code
_entity_poly.pdbx_strand_id
1 'polypeptide(L)'
;MSWLYANFAVGAACAPIVVGSFVAHEIGWNKFYIVLLSLSLGLAVFAHLVFWGYVSPSETVVKEEADLAAMTDTESQRRSEAGGTLDPASVLKVVNDNAKGGHLPTSTTARLSRSLRLKIVWLGLALLCLAYATTDLLAAWMSTYLLAVKHASKPASKYLLSGYWAGVACGRLLLPWALYRRLGERLFASVLLLIAASMLIIMWVVKSYELDAVALAVCGFVIGPISPHGLSTISSWVPAALRPSVVAFTLACAVTCGGIAPLLCGFVAGKGWLSSLPSCLIVMCVLAAGAWLLVPKTHEEVLISEKTAV
;
A
#
# COMPACT_ATOMS: atom_id res chain seq x y z
N MET A 1 -8.80 -4.82 -1.89
CA MET A 1 -7.78 -3.75 -1.98
C MET A 1 -7.20 -3.57 -3.38
N SER A 2 -7.00 -4.62 -4.17
CA SER A 2 -6.35 -4.53 -5.48
C SER A 2 -7.04 -3.59 -6.48
N TRP A 3 -8.38 -3.51 -6.51
CA TRP A 3 -9.12 -2.58 -7.36
C TRP A 3 -8.83 -1.09 -7.06
N LEU A 4 -8.78 -0.72 -5.78
CA LEU A 4 -8.45 0.65 -5.35
C LEU A 4 -7.04 1.03 -5.80
N TYR A 5 -6.08 0.13 -5.59
CA TYR A 5 -4.68 0.33 -6.01
C TYR A 5 -4.51 0.30 -7.53
N ALA A 6 -5.34 -0.43 -8.28
CA ALA A 6 -5.27 -0.45 -9.73
C ALA A 6 -5.71 0.89 -10.35
N ASN A 7 -6.73 1.55 -9.80
CA ASN A 7 -7.22 2.83 -10.32
C ASN A 7 -6.15 3.93 -10.32
N PHE A 8 -5.32 3.98 -9.27
CA PHE A 8 -4.16 4.86 -9.22
C PHE A 8 -3.18 4.61 -10.39
N ALA A 9 -2.88 3.35 -10.69
CA ALA A 9 -1.96 2.97 -11.76
C ALA A 9 -2.52 3.29 -13.15
N VAL A 10 -3.84 3.23 -13.34
CA VAL A 10 -4.49 3.66 -14.60
C VAL A 10 -4.26 5.15 -14.84
N GLY A 11 -4.47 5.99 -13.82
CA GLY A 11 -4.18 7.43 -13.92
C GLY A 11 -2.70 7.69 -14.24
N ALA A 12 -1.80 6.96 -13.59
CA ALA A 12 -0.35 7.04 -13.84
C ALA A 12 0.07 6.54 -15.23
N ALA A 13 -0.70 5.64 -15.84
CA ALA A 13 -0.50 5.20 -17.22
C ALA A 13 -0.99 6.22 -18.25
N CYS A 14 -2.09 6.93 -17.96
CA CYS A 14 -2.64 7.94 -18.87
C CYS A 14 -1.84 9.25 -18.83
N ALA A 15 -1.34 9.66 -17.66
CA ALA A 15 -0.70 10.97 -17.46
C ALA A 15 0.48 11.26 -18.41
N PRO A 16 1.46 10.34 -18.63
CA PRO A 16 2.58 10.63 -19.52
C PRO A 16 2.14 10.77 -20.98
N ILE A 17 1.12 10.03 -21.43
CA ILE A 17 0.55 10.19 -22.77
C ILE A 17 -0.04 11.59 -22.94
N VAL A 18 -0.84 12.06 -21.96
CA VAL A 18 -1.48 13.38 -22.01
C VAL A 18 -0.42 14.48 -22.02
N VAL A 19 0.53 14.45 -21.08
CA VAL A 19 1.63 15.44 -21.01
C VAL A 19 2.49 15.40 -22.27
N GLY A 20 2.86 14.20 -22.72
CA GLY A 20 3.67 14.03 -23.92
C GLY A 20 2.96 14.43 -25.21
N SER A 21 1.62 14.43 -25.23
CA SER A 21 0.82 14.98 -26.33
C SER A 21 0.73 16.50 -26.28
N PHE A 22 0.71 17.10 -25.09
CA PHE A 22 0.78 18.57 -24.93
C PHE A 22 2.09 19.09 -25.50
N VAL A 23 3.21 18.49 -25.08
CA VAL A 23 4.55 18.87 -25.56
C VAL A 23 4.66 18.68 -27.08
N ALA A 24 4.05 17.63 -27.65
CA ALA A 24 4.07 17.39 -29.09
C ALA A 24 3.26 18.40 -29.93
N HIS A 25 2.28 19.08 -29.34
CA HIS A 25 1.48 20.13 -29.99
C HIS A 25 1.92 21.54 -29.57
N GLU A 26 3.14 21.69 -29.04
CA GLU A 26 3.68 22.96 -28.54
C GLU A 26 2.84 23.61 -27.43
N ILE A 27 2.02 22.80 -26.75
CA ILE A 27 1.27 23.22 -25.58
C ILE A 27 2.21 23.13 -24.37
N GLY A 28 2.35 24.24 -23.64
CA GLY A 28 3.16 24.27 -22.42
C GLY A 28 2.78 23.16 -21.44
N TRP A 29 3.78 22.39 -20.99
CA TRP A 29 3.63 21.26 -20.06
C TRP A 29 2.95 21.66 -18.74
N ASN A 30 3.12 22.92 -18.32
CA ASN A 30 2.52 23.49 -17.12
C ASN A 30 0.98 23.52 -17.18
N LYS A 31 0.37 23.55 -18.38
CA LYS A 31 -1.10 23.49 -18.51
C LYS A 31 -1.68 22.15 -18.06
N PHE A 32 -0.86 21.10 -17.97
CA PHE A 32 -1.27 19.82 -17.40
C PHE A 32 -1.73 19.95 -15.94
N TYR A 33 -1.15 20.86 -15.16
CA TYR A 33 -1.60 21.11 -13.78
C TYR A 33 -3.02 21.67 -13.70
N ILE A 34 -3.47 22.43 -14.72
CA ILE A 34 -4.85 22.91 -14.79
C ILE A 34 -5.80 21.72 -14.99
N VAL A 35 -5.44 20.78 -15.87
CA VAL A 35 -6.24 19.55 -16.09
C VAL A 35 -6.35 18.74 -14.78
N LEU A 36 -5.25 18.59 -14.05
CA LEU A 36 -5.25 17.90 -12.75
C LEU A 36 -6.13 18.62 -11.72
N LEU A 37 -6.05 19.96 -11.66
CA LEU A 37 -6.88 20.76 -10.75
C LEU A 37 -8.36 20.63 -11.09
N SER A 38 -8.73 20.75 -12.37
CA SER A 38 -10.11 20.59 -12.83
C SER A 38 -10.66 19.21 -12.51
N LEU A 39 -9.87 18.16 -12.76
CA LEU A 39 -10.26 16.79 -12.42
C LEU A 39 -10.42 16.60 -10.91
N SER A 40 -9.51 17.13 -10.11
CA SER A 40 -9.59 17.07 -8.64
C SER A 40 -10.83 17.79 -8.10
N LEU A 41 -11.16 18.96 -8.65
CA LEU A 41 -12.35 19.71 -8.25
C LEU A 41 -13.63 18.96 -8.63
N GLY A 42 -13.69 18.39 -9.84
CA GLY A 42 -14.80 17.56 -10.28
C GLY A 42 -15.00 16.32 -9.38
N LEU A 43 -13.91 15.65 -9.01
CA LEU A 43 -13.95 14.53 -8.07
C LEU A 43 -14.41 14.95 -6.67
N ALA A 44 -14.02 16.14 -6.19
CA ALA A 44 -14.48 16.67 -4.92
C ALA A 44 -15.98 16.96 -4.91
N VAL A 45 -16.51 17.57 -5.98
CA VAL A 45 -17.95 17.80 -6.15
C VAL A 45 -18.70 16.47 -6.22
N PHE A 46 -18.20 15.51 -7.01
CA PHE A 46 -18.80 14.19 -7.10
C PHE A 46 -18.81 13.45 -5.75
N ALA A 47 -17.69 13.46 -5.03
CA ALA A 47 -17.60 12.86 -3.70
C ALA A 47 -18.60 13.52 -2.74
N HIS A 48 -18.69 14.85 -2.75
CA HIS A 48 -19.65 15.58 -1.93
C HIS A 48 -21.11 15.19 -2.26
N LEU A 49 -21.47 15.02 -3.54
CA LEU A 49 -22.80 14.56 -3.94
C LEU A 49 -23.08 13.12 -3.50
N VAL A 50 -22.10 12.22 -3.61
CA VAL A 50 -22.24 10.80 -3.24
C VAL A 50 -22.35 10.61 -1.73
N PHE A 51 -21.56 11.36 -0.95
CA PHE A 51 -21.53 11.25 0.50
C PHE A 51 -22.47 12.23 1.20
N TRP A 52 -23.31 12.95 0.44
CA TRP A 52 -24.30 13.85 1.02
C TRP A 52 -25.30 13.05 1.86
N GLY A 53 -25.32 13.28 3.17
CA GLY A 53 -26.19 12.57 4.10
C GLY A 53 -25.72 11.15 4.45
N TYR A 54 -24.47 10.78 4.12
CA TYR A 54 -23.90 9.50 4.56
C TYR A 54 -23.60 9.54 6.07
N VAL A 55 -24.15 8.58 6.81
CA VAL A 55 -23.85 8.36 8.23
C VAL A 55 -23.00 7.11 8.36
N SER A 56 -21.90 7.18 9.12
CA SER A 56 -21.00 6.05 9.24
C SER A 56 -21.62 4.91 10.08
N PRO A 57 -21.43 3.64 9.72
CA PRO A 57 -21.93 2.50 10.50
C PRO A 57 -21.40 2.45 11.94
N SER A 58 -20.24 3.05 12.21
CA SER A 58 -19.70 3.19 13.57
C SER A 58 -20.46 4.20 14.40
N GLU A 59 -20.91 5.31 13.80
CA GLU A 59 -21.73 6.31 14.49
C GLU A 59 -23.13 5.77 14.76
N THR A 60 -23.69 4.94 13.88
CA THR A 60 -24.99 4.30 14.16
C THR A 60 -24.90 3.33 15.33
N VAL A 61 -23.84 2.53 15.43
CA VAL A 61 -23.65 1.60 16.56
C VAL A 61 -23.42 2.35 17.87
N VAL A 62 -22.57 3.38 17.88
CA VAL A 62 -22.35 4.21 19.08
C VAL A 62 -23.63 4.94 19.48
N LYS A 63 -24.42 5.40 18.52
CA LYS A 63 -25.70 6.06 18.77
C LYS A 63 -26.74 5.07 19.29
N GLU A 64 -26.81 3.87 18.73
CA GLU A 64 -27.72 2.81 19.15
C GLU A 64 -27.36 2.30 20.56
N GLU A 65 -26.08 2.12 20.88
CA GLU A 65 -25.61 1.81 22.25
C GLU A 65 -25.92 2.95 23.24
N ALA A 66 -25.74 4.21 22.82
CA ALA A 66 -26.06 5.37 23.65
C ALA A 66 -27.58 5.52 23.89
N ASP A 67 -28.39 5.28 22.85
CA ASP A 67 -29.85 5.30 22.93
C ASP A 67 -30.36 4.15 23.82
N LEU A 68 -29.76 2.95 23.73
CA LEU A 68 -30.07 1.80 24.60
C LEU A 68 -29.70 2.09 26.07
N ALA A 69 -28.54 2.71 26.31
CA ALA A 69 -28.11 3.10 27.64
C ALA A 69 -29.05 4.15 28.26
N ALA A 70 -29.46 5.16 27.48
CA ALA A 70 -30.41 6.19 27.91
C ALA A 70 -31.80 5.61 28.24
N MET A 71 -32.27 4.63 27.46
CA MET A 71 -33.53 3.91 27.74
C MET A 71 -33.45 3.10 29.04
N THR A 72 -32.33 2.42 29.27
CA THR A 72 -32.11 1.59 30.47
C THR A 72 -32.00 2.45 31.74
N ASP A 73 -31.34 3.60 31.67
CA ASP A 73 -31.28 4.57 32.78
C ASP A 73 -32.66 5.13 33.12
N THR A 74 -33.47 5.46 32.11
CA THR A 74 -34.83 5.96 32.30
C THR A 74 -35.77 4.91 32.92
N GLU A 75 -35.59 3.63 32.59
CA GLU A 75 -36.36 2.52 33.17
C GLU A 75 -35.92 2.17 34.59
N SER A 76 -34.61 2.23 34.87
CA SER A 76 -34.05 2.01 36.22
C SER A 76 -34.46 3.11 37.21
N GLN A 77 -34.50 4.38 36.78
CA GLN A 77 -35.05 5.49 37.57
C GLN A 77 -36.53 5.28 37.88
N ARG A 78 -37.35 4.89 36.88
CA ARG A 78 -38.77 4.56 37.09
C ARG A 78 -38.99 3.40 38.05
N ARG A 79 -38.11 2.38 38.03
CA ARG A 79 -38.15 1.25 38.97
C ARG A 79 -37.71 1.63 40.39
N SER A 80 -36.73 2.54 40.52
CA SER A 80 -36.26 3.03 41.82
C SER A 80 -37.31 3.89 42.54
N GLU A 81 -38.17 4.58 41.80
CA GLU A 81 -39.32 5.32 42.37
C GLU A 81 -40.47 4.38 42.79
N ALA A 82 -40.50 3.14 42.29
CA ALA A 82 -41.59 2.18 42.51
C ALA A 82 -41.32 1.10 43.57
N GLY A 83 -40.11 0.98 44.14
CA GLY A 83 -39.92 0.14 45.34
C GLY A 83 -38.49 -0.33 45.65
N GLY A 84 -38.08 -0.13 46.92
CA GLY A 84 -37.35 -1.12 47.74
C GLY A 84 -35.87 -1.41 47.48
N THR A 85 -35.00 -0.78 48.28
CA THR A 85 -33.67 -1.20 48.81
C THR A 85 -32.87 -2.26 48.04
N LEU A 86 -32.08 -1.83 47.06
CA LEU A 86 -30.82 -2.49 46.68
C LEU A 86 -29.75 -1.41 46.53
N ASP A 87 -28.62 -1.60 47.22
CA ASP A 87 -27.55 -0.61 47.38
C ASP A 87 -26.90 -0.29 46.00
N PRO A 88 -27.16 0.90 45.42
CA PRO A 88 -26.77 1.24 44.05
C PRO A 88 -25.27 1.15 43.81
N ALA A 89 -24.47 1.37 44.87
CA ALA A 89 -23.02 1.33 44.84
C ALA A 89 -22.47 -0.06 44.52
N SER A 90 -23.17 -1.13 44.89
CA SER A 90 -22.72 -2.51 44.67
C SER A 90 -22.90 -2.95 43.21
N VAL A 91 -24.02 -2.58 42.59
CA VAL A 91 -24.34 -2.90 41.18
C VAL A 91 -23.45 -2.10 40.23
N LEU A 92 -23.25 -0.80 40.52
CA LEU A 92 -22.35 0.06 39.74
C LEU A 92 -20.91 -0.49 39.76
N LYS A 93 -20.48 -1.08 40.87
CA LYS A 93 -19.14 -1.67 41.02
C LYS A 93 -18.98 -2.94 40.18
N VAL A 94 -19.97 -3.83 40.16
CA VAL A 94 -19.94 -5.07 39.35
C VAL A 94 -20.00 -4.77 37.84
N VAL A 95 -20.80 -3.78 37.42
CA VAL A 95 -20.83 -3.33 36.01
C VAL A 95 -19.50 -2.68 35.62
N ASN A 96 -18.93 -1.85 36.49
CA ASN A 96 -17.65 -1.20 36.25
C ASN A 96 -16.47 -2.20 36.26
N ASP A 97 -16.53 -3.24 37.10
CA ASP A 97 -15.50 -4.30 37.15
C ASP A 97 -15.63 -5.27 35.96
N ASN A 98 -16.83 -5.53 35.44
CA ASN A 98 -17.01 -6.25 34.17
C ASN A 98 -16.60 -5.42 32.94
N ALA A 99 -16.75 -4.09 32.96
CA ALA A 99 -16.23 -3.20 31.91
C ALA A 99 -14.68 -3.13 31.90
N LYS A 100 -14.04 -3.31 33.06
CA LYS A 100 -12.57 -3.33 33.18
C LYS A 100 -11.90 -4.61 32.68
N GLY A 101 -12.66 -5.68 32.41
CA GLY A 101 -12.15 -6.99 32.00
C GLY A 101 -11.70 -7.15 30.54
N GLY A 102 -11.85 -6.13 29.68
CA GLY A 102 -11.59 -6.32 28.24
C GLY A 102 -11.28 -5.08 27.39
N HIS A 103 -11.00 -3.92 27.98
CA HIS A 103 -10.70 -2.72 27.18
C HIS A 103 -9.28 -2.77 26.61
N LEU A 104 -9.17 -3.09 25.31
CA LEU A 104 -8.04 -2.65 24.48
C LEU A 104 -7.82 -1.13 24.71
N PRO A 105 -6.56 -0.66 24.79
CA PRO A 105 -6.29 0.74 25.10
C PRO A 105 -6.91 1.66 24.04
N THR A 106 -7.71 2.61 24.51
CA THR A 106 -8.42 3.62 23.68
C THR A 106 -7.46 4.60 22.99
N SER A 107 -6.23 4.74 23.50
CA SER A 107 -5.23 5.66 22.95
C SER A 107 -4.51 5.09 21.72
N THR A 108 -4.56 5.83 20.61
CA THR A 108 -3.88 5.53 19.33
C THR A 108 -2.38 5.28 19.50
N THR A 109 -1.72 6.01 20.40
CA THR A 109 -0.27 5.86 20.67
C THR A 109 0.04 4.54 21.37
N ALA A 110 -0.83 4.07 22.27
CA ALA A 110 -0.67 2.78 22.94
C ALA A 110 -0.84 1.60 21.95
N ARG A 111 -1.79 1.72 21.02
CA ARG A 111 -1.99 0.74 19.93
C ARG A 111 -0.78 0.68 19.00
N LEU A 112 -0.22 1.83 18.62
CA LEU A 112 1.00 1.89 17.80
C LEU A 112 2.20 1.31 18.53
N SER A 113 2.42 1.69 19.80
CA SER A 113 3.52 1.16 20.62
C SER A 113 3.48 -0.36 20.75
N ARG A 114 2.29 -0.93 20.97
CA ARG A 114 2.12 -2.40 21.02
C ARG A 114 2.37 -3.05 19.66
N SER A 115 1.98 -2.40 18.57
CA SER A 115 2.22 -2.89 17.21
C SER A 115 3.71 -3.00 16.87
N LEU A 116 4.53 -2.04 17.33
CA LEU A 116 5.98 -2.03 17.09
C LEU A 116 6.74 -3.15 17.81
N ARG A 117 6.13 -3.78 18.82
CA ARG A 117 6.73 -4.93 19.52
C ARG A 117 6.62 -6.23 18.73
N LEU A 118 5.78 -6.27 17.70
CA LEU A 118 5.57 -7.46 16.88
C LEU A 118 6.68 -7.59 15.84
N LYS A 119 7.48 -8.66 15.91
CA LYS A 119 8.56 -8.94 14.94
C LYS A 119 8.05 -9.00 13.50
N ILE A 120 6.82 -9.48 13.32
CA ILE A 120 6.19 -9.61 12.00
C ILE A 120 5.94 -8.25 11.31
N VAL A 121 5.74 -7.19 12.09
CA VAL A 121 5.56 -5.82 11.57
C VAL A 121 6.85 -5.31 10.93
N TRP A 122 8.01 -5.67 11.49
CA TRP A 122 9.31 -5.28 10.95
C TRP A 122 9.66 -6.03 9.66
N LEU A 123 9.34 -7.33 9.58
CA LEU A 123 9.45 -8.09 8.33
C LEU A 123 8.54 -7.47 7.25
N GLY A 124 7.29 -7.19 7.61
CA GLY A 124 6.33 -6.54 6.74
C GLY A 124 6.79 -5.17 6.25
N LEU A 125 7.35 -4.37 7.15
CA LEU A 125 7.93 -3.07 6.86
C LEU A 125 9.09 -3.19 5.87
N ALA A 126 10.03 -4.10 6.10
CA ALA A 126 11.14 -4.33 5.18
C ALA A 126 10.65 -4.71 3.77
N LEU A 127 9.68 -5.62 3.67
CA LEU A 127 9.09 -6.04 2.39
C LEU A 127 8.41 -4.89 1.66
N LEU A 128 7.61 -4.08 2.37
CA LEU A 128 6.92 -2.95 1.76
C LEU A 128 7.87 -1.81 1.38
N CYS A 129 8.84 -1.48 2.23
CA CYS A 129 9.87 -0.49 1.90
C CYS A 129 10.64 -0.89 0.65
N LEU A 130 11.01 -2.17 0.52
CA LEU A 130 11.74 -2.67 -0.64
C LEU A 130 10.86 -2.66 -1.91
N ALA A 131 9.57 -3.01 -1.78
CA ALA A 131 8.62 -2.96 -2.89
C ALA A 131 8.37 -1.53 -3.40
N TYR A 132 8.13 -0.57 -2.49
CA TYR A 132 7.92 0.83 -2.84
C TYR A 132 9.19 1.48 -3.39
N ALA A 133 10.34 1.26 -2.73
CA ALA A 133 11.62 1.76 -3.22
C ALA A 133 11.93 1.24 -4.63
N THR A 134 11.69 -0.05 -4.92
CA THR A 134 11.88 -0.61 -6.27
C THR A 134 10.93 0.02 -7.28
N THR A 135 9.63 0.09 -6.96
CA THR A 135 8.59 0.59 -7.86
C THR A 135 8.80 2.06 -8.21
N ASP A 136 9.10 2.89 -7.21
CA ASP A 136 9.26 4.34 -7.35
C ASP A 136 10.60 4.70 -8.00
N LEU A 137 11.67 3.98 -7.65
CA LEU A 137 12.98 4.15 -8.31
C LEU A 137 12.89 3.83 -9.81
N LEU A 138 12.21 2.75 -10.16
CA LEU A 138 12.00 2.33 -11.53
C LEU A 138 11.09 3.32 -12.28
N ALA A 139 10.01 3.80 -11.67
CA ALA A 139 9.14 4.83 -12.25
C ALA A 139 9.87 6.16 -12.50
N ALA A 140 10.73 6.58 -11.58
CA ALA A 140 11.40 7.87 -11.62
C ALA A 140 12.57 7.92 -12.60
N TRP A 141 13.36 6.84 -12.69
CA TRP A 141 14.65 6.88 -13.39
C TRP A 141 14.76 5.98 -14.61
N MET A 142 13.88 5.01 -14.82
CA MET A 142 14.04 4.07 -15.93
C MET A 142 13.86 4.72 -17.30
N SER A 143 12.92 5.65 -17.46
CA SER A 143 12.78 6.42 -18.70
C SER A 143 14.05 7.24 -18.99
N THR A 144 14.58 7.93 -17.98
CA THR A 144 15.84 8.69 -18.08
C THR A 144 17.03 7.80 -18.42
N TYR A 145 17.13 6.61 -17.82
CA TYR A 145 18.14 5.61 -18.17
C TYR A 145 18.05 5.20 -19.64
N LEU A 146 16.86 4.88 -20.14
CA LEU A 146 16.68 4.49 -21.53
C LEU A 146 17.01 5.64 -22.50
N LEU A 147 16.66 6.88 -22.15
CA LEU A 147 16.99 8.04 -22.98
C LEU A 147 18.50 8.36 -22.96
N ALA A 148 19.13 8.38 -21.78
CA ALA A 148 20.49 8.86 -21.60
C ALA A 148 21.56 7.79 -21.87
N VAL A 149 21.29 6.53 -21.53
CA VAL A 149 22.25 5.41 -21.63
C VAL A 149 21.98 4.53 -22.84
N LYS A 150 20.70 4.29 -23.17
CA LYS A 150 20.31 3.44 -24.32
C LYS A 150 19.94 4.23 -25.57
N HIS A 151 20.06 5.56 -25.53
CA HIS A 151 19.77 6.46 -26.65
C HIS A 151 18.35 6.32 -27.22
N ALA A 152 17.37 6.00 -26.38
CA ALA A 152 15.97 5.98 -26.77
C ALA A 152 15.51 7.36 -27.27
N SER A 153 14.61 7.38 -28.25
CA SER A 153 14.10 8.64 -28.81
C SER A 153 13.34 9.45 -27.75
N LYS A 154 13.47 10.78 -27.77
CA LYS A 154 12.75 11.66 -26.83
C LYS A 154 11.23 11.42 -26.82
N PRO A 155 10.55 11.24 -27.97
CA PRO A 155 9.13 10.92 -27.99
C PRO A 155 8.78 9.57 -27.36
N ALA A 156 9.71 8.61 -27.29
CA ALA A 156 9.47 7.31 -26.67
C ALA A 156 9.23 7.40 -25.16
N SER A 157 9.78 8.41 -24.47
CA SER A 157 9.69 8.55 -23.01
C SER A 157 8.27 8.45 -22.45
N LYS A 158 7.29 9.07 -23.14
CA LYS A 158 5.87 9.00 -22.73
C LYS A 158 5.32 7.58 -22.84
N TYR A 159 5.68 6.84 -23.89
CA TYR A 159 5.21 5.47 -24.09
C TYR A 159 5.89 4.49 -23.13
N LEU A 160 7.18 4.69 -22.84
CA LEU A 160 7.93 3.90 -21.86
C LEU A 160 7.30 3.95 -20.47
N LEU A 161 7.08 5.17 -19.95
CA LEU A 161 6.51 5.35 -18.62
C LEU A 161 5.04 4.91 -18.57
N SER A 162 4.27 5.14 -19.64
CA SER A 162 2.88 4.70 -19.71
C SER A 162 2.76 3.18 -19.79
N GLY A 163 3.63 2.52 -20.56
CA GLY A 163 3.70 1.07 -20.66
C GLY A 163 4.04 0.41 -19.32
N TYR A 164 4.97 0.99 -18.57
CA TYR A 164 5.27 0.56 -17.20
C TYR A 164 4.01 0.59 -16.30
N TRP A 165 3.35 1.75 -16.20
CA TRP A 165 2.19 1.91 -15.33
C TRP A 165 0.96 1.12 -15.80
N ALA A 166 0.78 0.96 -17.11
CA ALA A 166 -0.25 0.09 -17.68
C ALA A 166 0.01 -1.37 -17.28
N GLY A 167 1.27 -1.81 -17.37
CA GLY A 167 1.71 -3.08 -16.83
C GLY A 167 1.31 -3.22 -15.35
N VAL A 168 1.72 -2.27 -14.50
CA VAL A 168 1.37 -2.23 -13.07
C VAL A 168 -0.13 -2.36 -12.84
N ALA A 169 -0.96 -1.62 -13.59
CA ALA A 169 -2.41 -1.65 -13.47
C ALA A 169 -2.98 -3.04 -13.82
N CYS A 170 -2.61 -3.58 -14.98
CA CYS A 170 -3.06 -4.91 -15.42
C CYS A 170 -2.57 -6.02 -14.48
N GLY A 171 -1.32 -5.94 -14.03
CA GLY A 171 -0.69 -6.90 -13.14
C GLY A 171 -1.38 -7.01 -11.79
N ARG A 172 -1.80 -5.87 -11.23
CA ARG A 172 -2.54 -5.80 -9.96
C ARG A 172 -3.86 -6.56 -9.97
N LEU A 173 -4.49 -6.72 -11.14
CA LEU A 173 -5.80 -7.35 -11.28
C LEU A 173 -5.68 -8.78 -11.80
N LEU A 174 -4.92 -8.98 -12.88
CA LEU A 174 -4.87 -10.25 -13.61
C LEU A 174 -4.04 -11.32 -12.88
N LEU A 175 -2.89 -10.95 -12.31
CA LEU A 175 -1.98 -11.94 -11.69
C LEU A 175 -2.57 -12.56 -10.43
N PRO A 176 -3.14 -11.79 -9.47
CA PRO A 176 -3.78 -12.40 -8.32
C PRO A 176 -4.97 -13.29 -8.70
N TRP A 177 -5.76 -12.90 -9.70
CA TRP A 177 -6.88 -13.69 -10.17
C TRP A 177 -6.42 -15.04 -10.80
N ALA A 178 -5.35 -15.02 -11.60
CA ALA A 178 -4.88 -16.19 -12.34
C ALA A 178 -3.97 -17.12 -11.53
N LEU A 179 -3.02 -16.58 -10.78
CA LEU A 179 -1.89 -17.32 -10.21
C LEU A 179 -1.93 -17.48 -8.70
N TYR A 180 -2.59 -16.58 -7.96
CA TYR A 180 -2.53 -16.57 -6.49
C TYR A 180 -3.02 -17.88 -5.87
N ARG A 181 -4.16 -18.39 -6.35
CA ARG A 181 -4.74 -19.66 -5.88
C ARG A 181 -3.85 -20.88 -6.11
N ARG A 182 -2.89 -20.79 -7.05
CA ARG A 182 -2.01 -21.92 -7.42
C ARG A 182 -0.66 -21.87 -6.72
N LEU A 183 -0.08 -20.69 -6.53
CA LEU A 183 1.28 -20.53 -6.01
C LEU A 183 1.35 -20.34 -4.49
N GLY A 184 0.25 -19.91 -3.86
CA GLY A 184 0.28 -19.53 -2.45
C GLY A 184 1.08 -18.25 -2.19
N GLU A 185 1.03 -17.76 -0.94
CA GLU A 185 1.44 -16.40 -0.58
C GLU A 185 2.93 -16.09 -0.80
N ARG A 186 3.83 -17.02 -0.42
CA ARG A 186 5.29 -16.83 -0.51
C ARG A 186 5.80 -16.93 -1.94
N LEU A 187 5.49 -18.05 -2.61
CA LEU A 187 6.00 -18.32 -3.96
C LEU A 187 5.42 -17.34 -4.98
N PHE A 188 4.18 -16.89 -4.80
CA PHE A 188 3.59 -15.88 -5.68
C PHE A 188 4.47 -14.63 -5.73
N ALA A 189 4.86 -14.07 -4.59
CA ALA A 189 5.69 -12.88 -4.56
C ALA A 189 7.12 -13.14 -5.04
N SER A 190 7.76 -14.22 -4.56
CA SER A 190 9.15 -14.55 -4.93
C SER A 190 9.29 -14.80 -6.44
N VAL A 191 8.36 -15.54 -7.06
CA VAL A 191 8.40 -15.82 -8.51
C VAL A 191 8.24 -14.55 -9.32
N LEU A 192 7.26 -13.70 -8.98
CA LEU A 192 7.04 -12.45 -9.70
C LEU A 192 8.24 -11.49 -9.59
N LEU A 193 8.89 -11.42 -8.42
CA LEU A 193 10.10 -10.63 -8.21
C LEU A 193 11.31 -11.18 -8.98
N LEU A 194 11.43 -12.50 -9.12
CA LEU A 194 12.47 -13.11 -9.95
C LEU A 194 12.23 -12.87 -11.44
N ILE A 195 10.97 -12.86 -11.89
CA ILE A 195 10.61 -12.46 -13.25
C ILE A 195 10.92 -10.96 -13.46
N ALA A 196 10.64 -10.11 -12.47
CA ALA A 196 11.03 -8.69 -12.55
C ALA A 196 12.54 -8.53 -12.69
N ALA A 197 13.32 -9.27 -11.89
CA ALA A 197 14.78 -9.28 -11.97
C ALA A 197 15.28 -9.75 -13.34
N SER A 198 14.67 -10.77 -13.94
CA SER A 198 15.06 -11.23 -15.28
C SER A 198 14.74 -10.20 -16.37
N MET A 199 13.59 -9.51 -16.29
CA MET A 199 13.28 -8.40 -17.20
C MET A 199 14.27 -7.24 -17.05
N LEU A 200 14.72 -6.93 -15.84
CA LEU A 200 15.75 -5.92 -15.60
C LEU A 200 17.13 -6.33 -16.14
N ILE A 201 17.47 -7.62 -16.09
CA ILE A 201 18.70 -8.14 -16.70
C ILE A 201 18.65 -7.99 -18.22
N ILE A 202 17.49 -8.27 -18.84
CA ILE A 202 17.28 -8.04 -20.27
C ILE A 202 17.54 -6.57 -20.59
N MET A 203 16.91 -5.64 -19.86
CA MET A 203 17.15 -4.20 -20.05
C MET A 203 18.61 -3.80 -19.88
N TRP A 204 19.32 -4.45 -18.97
CA TRP A 204 20.71 -4.12 -18.71
C TRP A 204 21.61 -4.54 -19.88
N VAL A 205 21.45 -5.78 -20.36
CA VAL A 205 22.36 -6.42 -21.33
C VAL A 205 22.01 -6.10 -22.79
N VAL A 206 20.72 -6.02 -23.12
CA VAL A 206 20.25 -5.89 -24.51
C VAL A 206 20.47 -4.47 -25.02
N LYS A 207 20.99 -4.32 -26.25
CA LYS A 207 21.26 -3.02 -26.88
C LYS A 207 20.12 -2.57 -27.82
N SER A 208 18.87 -2.72 -27.39
CA SER A 208 17.69 -2.28 -28.13
C SER A 208 16.65 -1.75 -27.16
N TYR A 209 16.31 -0.46 -27.28
CA TYR A 209 15.37 0.18 -26.37
C TYR A 209 13.92 -0.27 -26.64
N GLU A 210 13.62 -0.78 -27.84
CA GLU A 210 12.31 -1.34 -28.19
C GLU A 210 12.03 -2.61 -27.38
N LEU A 211 13.01 -3.51 -27.28
CA LEU A 211 12.94 -4.67 -26.41
C LEU A 211 12.88 -4.26 -24.94
N ASP A 212 13.66 -3.25 -24.54
CA ASP A 212 13.63 -2.72 -23.18
C ASP A 212 12.25 -2.11 -22.83
N ALA A 213 11.55 -1.51 -23.79
CA ALA A 213 10.19 -0.99 -23.62
C ALA A 213 9.19 -2.10 -23.30
N VAL A 214 9.28 -3.23 -24.02
CA VAL A 214 8.43 -4.40 -23.76
C VAL A 214 8.78 -5.02 -22.40
N ALA A 215 10.07 -5.20 -22.13
CA ALA A 215 10.55 -5.68 -20.83
C ALA A 215 10.06 -4.76 -19.69
N LEU A 216 9.94 -3.46 -19.92
CA LEU A 216 9.50 -2.47 -18.93
C LEU A 216 8.02 -2.60 -18.63
N ALA A 217 7.19 -2.80 -19.66
CA ALA A 217 5.78 -3.11 -19.46
C ALA A 217 5.58 -4.44 -18.72
N VAL A 218 6.33 -5.49 -19.07
CA VAL A 218 6.28 -6.78 -18.37
C VAL A 218 6.77 -6.68 -16.93
N CYS A 219 7.84 -5.93 -16.69
CA CYS A 219 8.35 -5.66 -15.34
C CYS A 219 7.29 -4.96 -14.48
N GLY A 220 6.63 -3.92 -15.03
CA GLY A 220 5.48 -3.29 -14.38
C GLY A 220 4.35 -4.28 -14.08
N PHE A 221 4.02 -5.14 -15.04
CA PHE A 221 3.02 -6.19 -14.88
C PHE A 221 3.30 -7.12 -13.70
N VAL A 222 4.52 -7.64 -13.57
CA VAL A 222 4.85 -8.57 -12.46
C VAL A 222 5.09 -7.86 -11.12
N ILE A 223 5.56 -6.62 -11.11
CA ILE A 223 5.73 -5.82 -9.88
C ILE A 223 4.38 -5.33 -9.35
N GLY A 224 3.41 -5.08 -10.23
CA GLY A 224 2.10 -4.52 -9.91
C GLY A 224 1.45 -5.06 -8.62
N PRO A 225 1.26 -6.39 -8.48
CA PRO A 225 0.60 -6.97 -7.31
C PRO A 225 1.45 -6.99 -6.04
N ILE A 226 2.76 -6.73 -6.07
CA ILE A 226 3.65 -6.94 -4.92
C ILE A 226 3.28 -6.07 -3.71
N SER A 227 3.06 -4.76 -3.89
CA SER A 227 2.68 -3.87 -2.78
C SER A 227 1.32 -4.20 -2.15
N PRO A 228 0.20 -4.35 -2.92
CA PRO A 228 -1.07 -4.72 -2.32
C PRO A 228 -1.06 -6.14 -1.74
N HIS A 229 -0.26 -7.05 -2.31
CA HIS A 229 -0.04 -8.39 -1.76
C HIS A 229 0.64 -8.31 -0.39
N GLY A 230 1.79 -7.65 -0.30
CA GLY A 230 2.50 -7.44 0.97
C GLY A 230 1.63 -6.78 2.05
N LEU A 231 0.86 -5.76 1.67
CA LEU A 231 -0.02 -5.08 2.63
C LEU A 231 -1.14 -6.00 3.12
N SER A 232 -1.71 -6.81 2.23
CA SER A 232 -2.71 -7.83 2.58
C SER A 232 -2.13 -8.86 3.54
N THR A 233 -0.97 -9.43 3.22
CA THR A 233 -0.24 -10.40 4.05
C THR A 233 -0.06 -9.89 5.47
N ILE A 234 0.55 -8.72 5.63
CA ILE A 234 0.87 -8.15 6.96
C ILE A 234 -0.41 -7.85 7.72
N SER A 235 -1.41 -7.26 7.07
CA SER A 235 -2.67 -6.90 7.71
C SER A 235 -3.44 -8.13 8.23
N SER A 236 -3.27 -9.30 7.59
CA SER A 236 -3.93 -10.54 7.99
C SER A 236 -3.36 -11.13 9.28
N TRP A 237 -2.08 -10.87 9.58
CA TRP A 237 -1.39 -11.38 10.77
C TRP A 237 -1.56 -10.51 12.00
N VAL A 238 -2.08 -9.30 11.83
CA VAL A 238 -2.28 -8.36 12.93
C VAL A 238 -3.72 -8.49 13.45
N PRO A 239 -3.92 -8.52 14.79
CA PRO A 239 -5.24 -8.48 15.39
C PRO A 239 -6.08 -7.31 14.85
N ALA A 240 -7.38 -7.51 14.67
CA ALA A 240 -8.28 -6.50 14.07
C ALA A 240 -8.19 -5.14 14.77
N ALA A 241 -7.98 -5.15 16.09
CA ALA A 241 -7.81 -3.95 16.90
C ALA A 241 -6.47 -3.21 16.70
N LEU A 242 -5.45 -3.80 16.09
CA LEU A 242 -4.17 -3.13 15.80
C LEU A 242 -3.97 -2.88 14.30
N ARG A 243 -4.74 -3.58 13.44
CA ARG A 243 -4.60 -3.56 11.98
C ARG A 243 -4.59 -2.15 11.37
N PRO A 244 -5.47 -1.20 11.74
CA PRO A 244 -5.43 0.15 11.17
C PRO A 244 -4.11 0.89 11.46
N SER A 245 -3.61 0.79 12.70
CA SER A 245 -2.36 1.44 13.11
C SER A 245 -1.14 0.82 12.42
N VAL A 246 -1.10 -0.51 12.29
CA VAL A 246 -0.01 -1.19 11.56
C VAL A 246 -0.05 -0.82 10.08
N VAL A 247 -1.20 -0.93 9.42
CA VAL A 247 -1.35 -0.60 8.01
C VAL A 247 -0.92 0.84 7.73
N ALA A 248 -1.36 1.80 8.55
CA ALA A 248 -0.98 3.20 8.40
C ALA A 248 0.52 3.42 8.60
N PHE A 249 1.10 2.87 9.68
CA PHE A 249 2.52 3.01 9.99
C PHE A 249 3.41 2.39 8.90
N THR A 250 3.17 1.12 8.55
CA THR A 250 3.94 0.40 7.55
C THR A 250 3.84 1.08 6.18
N LEU A 251 2.65 1.52 5.78
CA LEU A 251 2.46 2.21 4.50
C LEU A 251 3.16 3.57 4.47
N ALA A 252 3.09 4.35 5.56
CA ALA A 252 3.77 5.64 5.66
C ALA A 252 5.28 5.48 5.46
N CYS A 253 5.92 4.58 6.22
CA CYS A 253 7.34 4.32 6.07
C CYS A 253 7.70 3.78 4.67
N ALA A 254 6.86 2.92 4.09
CA ALA A 254 7.10 2.38 2.75
C ALA A 254 7.12 3.48 1.67
N VAL A 255 6.14 4.39 1.70
CA VAL A 255 6.09 5.54 0.79
C VAL A 255 7.26 6.48 1.04
N THR A 256 7.67 6.69 2.29
CA THR A 256 8.88 7.47 2.61
C THR A 256 10.13 6.84 1.99
N CYS A 257 10.33 5.53 2.12
CA CYS A 257 11.43 4.82 1.46
C CYS A 257 11.35 4.92 -0.07
N GLY A 258 10.13 4.82 -0.63
CA GLY A 258 9.83 5.05 -2.04
C GLY A 258 10.27 6.41 -2.55
N GLY A 259 10.08 7.47 -1.78
CA GLY A 259 10.54 8.83 -2.11
C GLY A 259 12.05 9.05 -1.93
N ILE A 260 12.67 8.41 -0.93
CA ILE A 260 14.11 8.55 -0.67
C ILE A 260 14.96 7.85 -1.74
N ALA A 261 14.55 6.68 -2.23
CA ALA A 261 15.34 5.90 -3.18
C ALA A 261 15.65 6.65 -4.51
N PRO A 262 14.68 7.30 -5.18
CA PRO A 262 14.94 8.15 -6.33
C PRO A 262 15.88 9.32 -6.04
N LEU A 263 15.83 9.93 -4.84
CA LEU A 263 16.72 11.03 -4.48
C LEU A 263 18.18 10.55 -4.38
N LEU A 264 18.40 9.41 -3.73
CA LEU A 264 19.73 8.78 -3.65
C LEU A 264 20.25 8.42 -5.05
N CYS A 265 19.39 7.87 -5.91
CA CYS A 265 19.75 7.60 -7.29
C CYS A 265 20.09 8.87 -8.07
N GLY A 266 19.42 10.00 -7.82
CA GLY A 266 19.75 11.27 -8.44
C GLY A 266 21.15 11.76 -8.09
N PHE A 267 21.55 11.61 -6.83
CA PHE A 267 22.92 11.92 -6.40
C PHE A 267 23.96 11.02 -7.08
N VAL A 268 23.66 9.71 -7.21
CA VAL A 268 24.54 8.74 -7.88
C VAL A 268 24.61 9.01 -9.39
N ALA A 269 23.47 9.31 -10.02
CA ALA A 269 23.37 9.66 -11.44
C ALA A 269 24.16 10.93 -11.77
N GLY A 270 24.16 11.92 -10.87
CA GLY A 270 24.98 13.14 -11.01
C GLY A 270 26.49 12.88 -11.04
N LYS A 271 26.95 11.73 -10.54
CA LYS A 271 28.36 11.28 -10.64
C LYS A 271 28.65 10.48 -11.91
N GLY A 272 27.68 10.31 -12.81
CA GLY A 272 27.81 9.52 -14.05
C GLY A 272 27.43 8.04 -13.91
N TRP A 273 26.89 7.61 -12.76
CA TRP A 273 26.59 6.21 -12.47
C TRP A 273 25.13 5.82 -12.80
N LEU A 274 24.49 6.50 -13.75
CA LEU A 274 23.14 6.14 -14.19
C LEU A 274 23.09 4.72 -14.80
N SER A 275 24.20 4.28 -15.40
CA SER A 275 24.32 2.94 -16.00
C SER A 275 24.18 1.79 -14.99
N SER A 276 24.38 2.03 -13.69
CA SER A 276 24.20 1.02 -12.63
C SER A 276 22.76 0.90 -12.10
N LEU A 277 21.82 1.68 -12.63
CA LEU A 277 20.41 1.64 -12.20
C LEU A 277 19.80 0.23 -12.31
N PRO A 278 19.89 -0.49 -13.45
CA PRO A 278 19.32 -1.84 -13.55
C PRO A 278 19.93 -2.81 -12.54
N SER A 279 21.25 -2.77 -12.33
CA SER A 279 21.91 -3.63 -11.34
C SER A 279 21.43 -3.39 -9.91
N CYS A 280 21.19 -2.13 -9.54
CA CYS A 280 20.64 -1.79 -8.22
C CYS A 280 19.23 -2.39 -8.05
N LEU A 281 18.37 -2.20 -9.04
CA LEU A 281 17.00 -2.74 -9.03
C LEU A 281 16.97 -4.27 -9.02
N ILE A 282 17.87 -4.93 -9.75
CA ILE A 282 18.01 -6.40 -9.73
C ILE A 282 18.31 -6.89 -8.32
N VAL A 283 19.28 -6.27 -7.63
CA VAL A 283 19.63 -6.63 -6.26
C VAL A 283 18.44 -6.43 -5.32
N MET A 284 17.70 -5.32 -5.45
CA MET A 284 16.50 -5.08 -4.65
C MET A 284 15.41 -6.13 -4.90
N CYS A 285 15.16 -6.52 -6.15
CA CYS A 285 14.21 -7.58 -6.49
C CYS A 285 14.62 -8.94 -5.92
N VAL A 286 15.90 -9.31 -6.02
CA VAL A 286 16.43 -10.59 -5.51
C VAL A 286 16.38 -10.64 -3.98
N LEU A 287 16.76 -9.54 -3.30
CA LEU A 287 16.65 -9.43 -1.85
C LEU A 287 15.19 -9.52 -1.40
N ALA A 288 14.27 -8.86 -2.12
CA ALA A 288 12.83 -8.95 -1.82
C ALA A 288 12.33 -10.38 -2.02
N ALA A 289 12.72 -11.05 -3.11
CA ALA A 289 12.33 -12.41 -3.40
C ALA A 289 12.79 -13.38 -2.30
N GLY A 290 14.02 -13.20 -1.82
CA GLY A 290 14.57 -13.96 -0.69
C GLY A 290 13.87 -13.66 0.63
N ALA A 291 13.58 -12.38 0.92
CA ALA A 291 12.84 -11.98 2.13
C ALA A 291 11.41 -12.56 2.15
N TRP A 292 10.75 -12.69 1.00
CA TRP A 292 9.47 -13.39 0.87
C TRP A 292 9.56 -14.89 1.18
N LEU A 293 10.74 -15.50 1.02
CA LEU A 293 10.97 -16.86 1.50
C LEU A 293 11.18 -16.94 3.01
N LEU A 294 11.27 -15.83 3.75
CA LEU A 294 11.33 -15.83 5.22
C LEU A 294 9.95 -15.67 5.86
N VAL A 295 8.94 -15.33 5.07
CA VAL A 295 7.54 -15.18 5.52
C VAL A 295 7.00 -16.51 6.09
N PRO A 296 6.42 -16.53 7.30
CA PRO A 296 5.77 -17.74 7.86
C PRO A 296 4.64 -18.28 6.96
N LYS A 297 4.40 -19.59 6.98
CA LYS A 297 3.36 -20.23 6.13
C LYS A 297 1.98 -20.19 6.76
N THR A 298 1.89 -20.20 8.09
CA THR A 298 0.62 -20.26 8.81
C THR A 298 0.58 -19.24 9.95
N HIS A 299 -0.63 -18.83 10.34
CA HIS A 299 -0.87 -17.98 11.51
C HIS A 299 -0.37 -18.63 12.81
N GLU A 300 -0.36 -19.97 12.84
CA GLU A 300 0.14 -20.77 13.98
C GLU A 300 1.65 -20.62 14.19
N GLU A 301 2.45 -20.59 13.10
CA GLU A 301 3.90 -20.35 13.19
C GLU A 301 4.21 -18.94 13.74
N VAL A 302 3.37 -17.95 13.45
CA VAL A 302 3.50 -16.59 13.99
C VAL A 302 3.26 -16.58 15.50
N LEU A 303 2.20 -17.24 15.97
CA LEU A 303 1.88 -17.33 17.40
C LEU A 303 2.95 -18.09 18.20
N ILE A 304 3.55 -19.14 17.61
CA ILE A 304 4.65 -19.89 18.23
C ILE A 304 5.90 -19.01 18.34
N SER A 305 6.28 -18.32 17.25
CA SER A 305 7.43 -17.42 17.25
C SER A 305 7.27 -16.27 18.28
N GLU A 306 6.05 -15.82 18.52
CA GLU A 306 5.76 -14.76 19.48
C GLU A 306 5.82 -15.27 20.92
N LYS A 307 5.29 -16.48 21.19
CA LYS A 307 5.38 -17.13 22.52
C LYS A 307 6.81 -17.47 22.92
N THR A 308 7.68 -17.81 21.97
CA THR A 308 9.11 -18.08 22.25
C THR A 308 9.97 -16.82 22.40
N ALA A 309 9.40 -15.64 22.11
CA ALA A 309 10.13 -14.36 22.17
C ALA A 309 9.84 -13.57 23.46
N VAL A 310 8.98 -14.08 24.34
CA VAL A 310 8.70 -13.59 25.70
C VAL A 310 9.43 -14.47 26.70
#